data_AF-A0A9K3IF70-F1
#
_entry.id   AF-A0A9K3IF70-F1
#
_cell.length_a   1.000
_cell.length_b   1.000
_cell.length_c   1.000
_cell.angle_alpha   90.00
_cell.angle_beta   90.00
_cell.angle_gamma   90.00
#
_symmetry.space_group_name_H-M   'P 1'
#
loop_
_entity.id
_entity.type
_entity.pdbx_description
1 polymer ?
#
loop_
_entity_poly.entity_id
_entity_poly.type
_entity_poly.pdbx_seq_one_letter_code
_entity_poly.pdbx_strand_id
1 'polypeptide(L)'
;MTTVTRFLLRSLRRLSPLQTATLSPTFTLKPSYQPQTHVIPTRTFAFSSAEEAAAERRRRKRRLRIEPPLHALQRDPNSPRPKRDPNQPDTTSALVGPRLSLHNRVQSLIRAGDLDNASVVARQSVFSTTRPTVFTCNAIIGSMYRTKRYSDAIALFTYFFKQCNIVPNVVSYNFLIVSYCESGEVDKGLEVYQHIKENAPFSPSAVTFRHLTKGLVDAGRIDLLWKMVGDGHGADSHGVFEFGEFGKGE
;
A
#
# COMPACT_ATOMS: atom_id res chain seq x y z
N MET A 1 52.99 41.28 25.92
CA MET A 1 52.21 40.94 24.71
C MET A 1 53.23 40.56 23.65
N THR A 2 53.48 39.32 23.24
CA THR A 2 52.64 38.11 23.17
C THR A 2 53.58 36.95 22.79
N THR A 3 53.40 35.80 23.43
CA THR A 3 54.06 34.53 23.11
C THR A 3 53.22 33.69 22.13
N VAL A 4 53.88 32.69 21.53
CA VAL A 4 53.36 31.40 21.02
C VAL A 4 53.15 31.25 19.49
N THR A 5 54.23 30.76 18.84
CA THR A 5 54.36 29.63 17.89
C THR A 5 53.16 28.99 17.16
N ARG A 6 53.33 28.64 15.86
CA ARG A 6 53.29 27.26 15.29
C ARG A 6 53.56 27.15 13.77
N PHE A 7 54.61 26.39 13.43
CA PHE A 7 54.90 25.44 12.32
C PHE A 7 54.15 25.58 10.96
N LEU A 8 54.78 25.98 9.84
CA LEU A 8 55.69 25.27 8.89
C LEU A 8 55.09 24.11 8.08
N LEU A 9 54.96 24.32 6.75
CA LEU A 9 55.44 23.41 5.68
C LEU A 9 55.36 24.12 4.30
N ARG A 10 56.51 24.64 3.86
CA ARG A 10 56.85 24.96 2.45
C ARG A 10 57.47 23.68 1.88
N SER A 11 57.25 23.27 0.63
CA SER A 11 57.98 23.81 -0.52
C SER A 11 57.42 23.24 -1.83
N LEU A 12 56.81 24.09 -2.65
CA LEU A 12 56.53 23.83 -4.06
C LEU A 12 57.71 24.39 -4.88
N ARG A 13 58.35 23.56 -5.71
CA ARG A 13 59.22 24.00 -6.81
C ARG A 13 58.55 23.68 -8.15
N ARG A 14 57.92 24.72 -8.70
CA ARG A 14 57.96 25.24 -10.09
C ARG A 14 58.72 24.40 -11.13
N LEU A 15 58.07 24.12 -12.28
CA LEU A 15 58.36 24.74 -13.61
C LEU A 15 57.54 24.08 -14.75
N SER A 16 56.64 24.88 -15.35
CA SER A 16 56.47 25.24 -16.78
C SER A 16 56.39 24.21 -17.94
N PRO A 17 55.80 24.58 -19.10
CA PRO A 17 54.99 23.68 -19.94
C PRO A 17 55.52 23.30 -21.35
N LEU A 18 54.86 22.28 -21.93
CA LEU A 18 54.66 21.83 -23.33
C LEU A 18 55.45 22.46 -24.50
N GLN A 19 56.01 21.57 -25.35
CA GLN A 19 56.13 21.74 -26.81
C GLN A 19 55.83 20.43 -27.55
N THR A 20 55.17 20.56 -28.70
CA THR A 20 54.79 19.54 -29.70
C THR A 20 55.86 19.38 -30.79
N ALA A 21 56.11 18.17 -31.29
CA ALA A 21 56.40 17.91 -32.71
C ALA A 21 56.35 16.41 -33.06
N THR A 22 55.83 16.17 -34.25
CA THR A 22 55.52 14.93 -34.99
C THR A 22 56.75 14.12 -35.41
N LEU A 23 56.58 12.81 -35.71
CA LEU A 23 56.95 12.13 -36.98
C LEU A 23 56.82 10.59 -36.87
N SER A 24 56.02 10.00 -37.77
CA SER A 24 55.83 8.57 -38.09
C SER A 24 57.03 7.97 -38.87
N PRO A 25 57.27 6.64 -38.99
CA PRO A 25 56.50 5.76 -39.91
C PRO A 25 56.33 4.23 -39.55
N THR A 26 55.20 3.66 -39.98
CA THR A 26 55.01 2.44 -40.82
C THR A 26 55.29 0.98 -40.33
N PHE A 27 54.19 0.18 -40.30
CA PHE A 27 53.98 -1.29 -40.59
C PHE A 27 54.72 -2.35 -39.72
N THR A 28 54.26 -3.58 -39.43
CA THR A 28 53.43 -4.58 -40.15
C THR A 28 52.98 -5.71 -39.18
N LEU A 29 51.76 -6.25 -39.38
CA LEU A 29 51.27 -7.65 -39.28
C LEU A 29 51.54 -8.59 -38.07
N LYS A 30 50.43 -9.17 -37.55
CA LYS A 30 50.31 -10.34 -36.63
C LYS A 30 50.90 -11.62 -37.26
N PRO A 31 51.22 -12.68 -36.48
CA PRO A 31 50.23 -13.77 -36.35
C PRO A 31 50.27 -14.61 -35.05
N SER A 32 49.17 -15.36 -34.90
CA SER A 32 49.05 -16.70 -34.30
C SER A 32 48.69 -16.85 -32.81
N TYR A 33 47.81 -17.83 -32.61
CA TYR A 33 46.95 -18.11 -31.47
C TYR A 33 47.50 -19.32 -30.72
N GLN A 34 47.63 -19.23 -29.39
CA GLN A 34 47.80 -20.40 -28.52
C GLN A 34 46.82 -20.28 -27.32
N PRO A 35 46.13 -21.37 -26.94
CA PRO A 35 45.00 -21.32 -26.01
C PRO A 35 45.50 -21.32 -24.56
N GLN A 36 45.14 -20.30 -23.77
CA GLN A 36 45.41 -20.29 -22.33
C GLN A 36 44.15 -20.63 -21.53
N THR A 37 44.29 -21.72 -20.77
CA THR A 37 43.33 -22.34 -19.85
C THR A 37 42.42 -21.37 -19.11
N HIS A 38 41.10 -21.51 -19.30
CA HIS A 38 40.10 -20.82 -18.49
C HIS A 38 40.06 -21.40 -17.08
N VAL A 39 40.69 -20.73 -16.12
CA VAL A 39 40.40 -20.94 -14.70
C VAL A 39 39.02 -20.33 -14.43
N ILE A 40 38.02 -21.16 -14.21
CA ILE A 40 36.69 -20.70 -13.79
C ILE A 40 36.82 -20.24 -12.33
N PRO A 41 36.57 -18.97 -11.99
CA PRO A 41 36.59 -18.54 -10.60
C PRO A 41 35.38 -19.15 -9.90
N THR A 42 35.62 -20.07 -8.97
CA THR A 42 34.59 -20.59 -8.05
C THR A 42 34.04 -19.43 -7.24
N ARG A 43 32.78 -19.06 -7.49
CA ARG A 43 32.06 -18.05 -6.72
C ARG A 43 31.73 -18.63 -5.34
N THR A 44 32.50 -18.25 -4.33
CA THR A 44 32.16 -18.51 -2.92
C THR A 44 30.98 -17.63 -2.54
N PHE A 45 29.80 -18.25 -2.39
CA PHE A 45 28.56 -17.61 -1.94
C PHE A 45 28.41 -17.54 -0.41
N ALA A 46 29.50 -17.70 0.34
CA ALA A 46 29.48 -17.62 1.80
C ALA A 46 30.17 -16.33 2.23
N PHE A 47 29.42 -15.46 2.93
CA PHE A 47 30.02 -14.36 3.67
C PHE A 47 30.84 -14.95 4.82
N SER A 48 32.03 -14.40 5.07
CA SER A 48 32.93 -14.89 6.13
C SER A 48 32.36 -14.65 7.54
N SER A 49 31.37 -13.76 7.65
CA SER A 49 30.68 -13.42 8.90
C SER A 49 29.26 -12.87 8.64
N ALA A 50 28.39 -13.00 9.65
CA ALA A 50 27.07 -12.37 9.64
C ALA A 50 27.14 -10.83 9.54
N GLU A 51 28.18 -10.22 10.10
CA GLU A 51 28.42 -8.78 9.99
C GLU A 51 28.78 -8.37 8.56
N GLU A 52 29.61 -9.18 7.88
CA GLU A 52 29.97 -8.97 6.48
C GLU A 52 28.74 -9.14 5.57
N ALA A 53 27.92 -10.17 5.81
CA ALA A 53 26.65 -10.36 5.10
C ALA A 53 25.71 -9.15 5.29
N ALA A 54 25.63 -8.60 6.50
CA ALA A 54 24.84 -7.41 6.79
C ALA A 54 25.43 -6.16 6.14
N ALA A 55 26.75 -5.99 6.15
CA ALA A 55 27.45 -4.91 5.47
C ALA A 55 27.25 -4.95 3.96
N GLU A 56 27.32 -6.14 3.35
CA GLU A 56 27.11 -6.32 1.92
C GLU A 56 25.65 -6.09 1.53
N ARG A 57 24.67 -6.54 2.33
CA ARG A 57 23.25 -6.20 2.11
C ARG A 57 23.02 -4.69 2.15
N ARG A 58 23.65 -3.96 3.09
CA ARG A 58 23.58 -2.48 3.15
C ARG A 58 24.24 -1.83 1.93
N ARG A 59 25.40 -2.34 1.49
CA ARG A 59 26.09 -1.88 0.27
C ARG A 59 25.25 -2.12 -0.98
N ARG A 60 24.68 -3.31 -1.13
CA ARG A 60 23.81 -3.67 -2.25
C ARG A 60 22.54 -2.82 -2.27
N LYS A 61 21.91 -2.58 -1.10
CA LYS A 61 20.77 -1.66 -0.97
C LYS A 61 21.12 -0.21 -1.34
N ARG A 62 22.33 0.26 -1.00
CA ARG A 62 22.81 1.58 -1.44
C ARG A 62 23.07 1.63 -2.95
N ARG A 63 23.67 0.58 -3.53
CA ARG A 63 23.92 0.48 -4.98
C ARG A 63 22.63 0.36 -5.81
N LEU A 64 21.60 -0.28 -5.25
CA LEU A 64 20.29 -0.43 -5.87
C LEU A 64 19.33 0.72 -5.49
N ARG A 65 19.79 1.73 -4.74
CA ARG A 65 19.00 2.93 -4.50
C ARG A 65 18.95 3.72 -5.82
N ILE A 66 17.86 3.54 -6.55
CA ILE A 66 17.52 4.41 -7.67
C ILE A 66 17.07 5.73 -7.04
N GLU A 67 17.91 6.76 -7.14
CA GLU A 67 17.50 8.12 -6.80
C GLU A 67 16.34 8.49 -7.74
N PRO A 68 15.19 8.97 -7.22
CA PRO A 68 14.15 9.51 -8.08
C PRO A 68 14.78 10.59 -8.97
N PRO A 69 14.41 10.68 -10.26
CA PRO A 69 14.92 11.76 -11.11
C PRO A 69 14.70 13.09 -10.40
N LEU A 70 15.66 14.03 -10.47
CA LEU A 70 15.64 15.25 -9.65
C LEU A 70 14.34 16.06 -9.78
N HIS A 71 13.66 15.98 -10.93
CA HIS A 71 12.35 16.57 -11.16
C HIS A 71 11.18 15.88 -10.44
N ALA A 72 11.30 14.61 -10.04
CA ALA A 72 10.30 13.90 -9.25
C ALA A 72 10.24 14.37 -7.79
N LEU A 73 11.28 15.05 -7.30
CA LEU A 73 11.35 15.62 -5.94
C LEU A 73 11.07 17.12 -5.91
N GLN A 74 11.23 17.82 -7.04
CA GLN A 74 10.86 19.23 -7.19
C GLN A 74 9.41 19.34 -7.67
N ARG A 75 8.47 19.25 -6.73
CA ARG A 75 7.15 19.83 -6.99
C ARG A 75 7.33 21.34 -7.02
N ASP A 76 7.05 21.98 -8.16
CA ASP A 76 7.03 23.44 -8.28
C ASP A 76 6.13 24.01 -7.17
N PRO A 77 6.65 24.84 -6.24
CA PRO A 77 5.88 25.46 -5.16
C PRO A 77 4.67 26.26 -5.66
N ASN A 78 4.73 26.75 -6.89
CA ASN A 78 3.67 27.52 -7.54
C ASN A 78 2.74 26.65 -8.40
N SER A 79 2.99 25.34 -8.55
CA SER A 79 2.06 24.44 -9.24
C SER A 79 0.73 24.39 -8.48
N PRO A 80 -0.41 24.69 -9.13
CA PRO A 80 -1.72 24.54 -8.50
C PRO A 80 -1.87 23.11 -7.98
N ARG A 81 -2.35 22.94 -6.74
CA ARG A 81 -2.75 21.61 -6.28
C ARG A 81 -3.79 21.08 -7.27
N PRO A 82 -3.68 19.82 -7.73
CA PRO A 82 -4.72 19.23 -8.56
C PRO A 82 -6.05 19.38 -7.80
N LYS A 83 -7.05 19.95 -8.47
CA LYS A 83 -8.39 20.09 -7.93
C LYS A 83 -8.91 18.68 -7.69
N ARG A 84 -9.29 18.39 -6.45
CA ARG A 84 -9.76 17.07 -6.06
C ARG A 84 -11.18 16.89 -6.57
N ASP A 85 -11.45 15.75 -7.21
CA ASP A 85 -12.80 15.38 -7.59
C ASP A 85 -13.66 15.25 -6.33
N PRO A 86 -14.81 15.95 -6.25
CA PRO A 86 -15.68 15.91 -5.07
C PRO A 86 -16.26 14.51 -4.81
N ASN A 87 -16.28 13.65 -5.83
CA ASN A 87 -16.81 12.29 -5.78
C ASN A 87 -15.76 11.24 -5.40
N GLN A 88 -14.54 11.63 -5.02
CA GLN A 88 -13.51 10.70 -4.57
C GLN A 88 -13.40 10.63 -3.03
N PRO A 89 -13.23 9.43 -2.44
CA PRO A 89 -13.08 9.26 -1.00
C PRO A 89 -11.85 9.96 -0.46
N ASP A 90 -11.89 10.32 0.83
CA ASP A 90 -10.76 10.97 1.52
C ASP A 90 -9.52 10.11 1.49
N THR A 91 -8.41 10.68 1.00
CA THR A 91 -7.07 10.10 1.15
C THR A 91 -6.52 10.40 2.54
N THR A 92 -5.45 9.71 2.94
CA THR A 92 -4.80 9.91 4.24
C THR A 92 -4.39 11.36 4.50
N SER A 93 -4.10 12.13 3.45
CA SER A 93 -3.79 13.56 3.52
C SER A 93 -4.93 14.42 4.11
N ALA A 94 -6.17 13.95 4.07
CA ALA A 94 -7.33 14.64 4.62
C ALA A 94 -7.47 14.49 6.15
N LEU A 95 -6.73 13.56 6.76
CA LEU A 95 -6.77 13.25 8.18
C LEU A 95 -5.73 14.06 8.96
N VAL A 96 -5.90 15.39 8.99
CA VAL A 96 -4.98 16.33 9.66
C VAL A 96 -5.76 17.36 10.48
N GLY A 97 -5.07 18.04 11.41
CA GLY A 97 -5.63 19.16 12.18
C GLY A 97 -6.89 18.78 13.00
N PRO A 98 -7.98 19.58 12.93
CA PRO A 98 -9.23 19.28 13.65
C PRO A 98 -9.82 17.90 13.30
N ARG A 99 -9.73 17.47 12.03
CA ARG A 99 -10.25 16.16 11.59
C ARG A 99 -9.48 14.99 12.19
N LEU A 100 -8.16 15.14 12.36
CA LEU A 100 -7.34 14.16 13.08
C LEU A 100 -7.68 14.12 14.57
N SER A 101 -7.92 15.28 15.19
CA SER A 101 -8.30 15.38 16.59
C SER A 101 -9.65 14.69 16.85
N LEU A 102 -10.64 14.91 15.97
CA LEU A 102 -11.91 14.19 15.98
C LEU A 102 -11.71 12.68 15.83
N HIS A 103 -10.91 12.24 14.86
CA HIS A 103 -10.61 10.82 14.66
C HIS A 103 -10.01 10.17 15.91
N ASN A 104 -9.02 10.82 16.52
CA ASN A 104 -8.36 10.34 17.73
C ASN A 104 -9.34 10.27 18.92
N ARG A 105 -10.25 11.25 19.02
CA ARG A 105 -11.31 11.25 20.05
C ARG A 105 -12.25 10.06 19.88
N VAL A 106 -12.73 9.82 18.65
CA VAL A 106 -13.58 8.66 18.32
C VAL A 106 -12.85 7.35 18.61
N GLN A 107 -11.59 7.23 18.19
CA GLN A 107 -10.74 6.06 18.49
C GLN A 107 -10.57 5.84 19.99
N SER A 108 -10.44 6.90 20.78
CA SER A 108 -10.34 6.79 22.24
C SER A 108 -11.61 6.22 22.86
N LEU A 109 -12.79 6.65 22.41
CA LEU A 109 -14.07 6.14 22.88
C LEU A 109 -14.27 4.67 22.47
N ILE A 110 -13.90 4.31 21.24
CA ILE A 110 -13.92 2.93 20.76
C ILE A 110 -13.04 2.03 21.64
N ARG A 111 -11.83 2.46 21.98
CA ARG A 111 -10.92 1.71 22.86
C ARG A 111 -11.46 1.56 24.28
N ALA A 112 -12.25 2.53 24.75
CA ALA A 112 -12.94 2.44 26.03
C ALA A 112 -14.19 1.54 25.99
N GLY A 113 -14.57 1.00 24.82
CA GLY A 113 -15.79 0.21 24.62
C GLY A 113 -17.07 1.04 24.53
N ASP A 114 -16.96 2.36 24.64
CA ASP A 114 -18.10 3.29 24.62
C ASP A 114 -18.49 3.65 23.18
N LEU A 115 -19.07 2.68 22.51
CA LEU A 115 -19.45 2.79 21.10
C LEU A 115 -20.62 3.75 20.88
N ASP A 116 -21.51 3.88 21.86
CA ASP A 116 -22.66 4.77 21.76
C ASP A 116 -22.21 6.23 21.75
N ASN A 117 -21.35 6.64 22.68
CA ASN A 117 -20.79 8.00 22.66
C ASN A 117 -19.87 8.21 21.45
N ALA A 118 -19.10 7.20 21.04
CA ALA A 118 -18.30 7.30 19.82
C ALA A 118 -19.18 7.57 18.58
N SER A 119 -20.34 6.90 18.49
CA SER A 119 -21.32 7.12 17.42
C SER A 119 -21.94 8.52 17.49
N VAL A 120 -22.28 9.00 18.68
CA VAL A 120 -22.88 10.34 18.88
C VAL A 120 -21.90 11.42 18.45
N VAL A 121 -20.64 11.35 18.90
CA VAL A 121 -19.60 12.32 18.54
C VAL A 121 -19.37 12.33 17.03
N ALA A 122 -19.27 11.16 16.40
CA ALA A 122 -19.06 11.08 14.96
C ALA A 122 -20.27 11.62 14.17
N ARG A 123 -21.51 11.33 14.58
CA ARG A 123 -22.72 11.85 13.92
C ARG A 123 -22.86 13.37 14.08
N GLN A 124 -22.70 13.88 15.29
CA GLN A 124 -22.76 15.33 15.56
C GLN A 124 -21.71 16.10 14.75
N SER A 125 -20.53 15.52 14.56
CA SER A 125 -19.46 16.17 13.79
C SER A 125 -19.83 16.44 12.32
N VAL A 126 -20.81 15.72 11.75
CA VAL A 126 -21.28 15.92 10.36
C VAL A 126 -21.80 17.34 10.15
N PHE A 127 -22.48 17.89 11.16
CA PHE A 127 -23.07 19.23 11.12
C PHE A 127 -22.17 20.29 11.79
N SER A 128 -20.99 19.89 12.24
CA SER A 128 -20.01 20.78 12.85
C SER A 128 -19.05 21.36 11.81
N THR A 129 -18.19 22.28 12.24
CA THR A 129 -17.07 22.79 11.42
C THR A 129 -16.08 21.70 11.01
N THR A 130 -16.04 20.57 11.73
CA THR A 130 -15.11 19.47 11.50
C THR A 130 -15.86 18.22 11.03
N ARG A 131 -16.15 18.15 9.72
CA ARG A 131 -16.79 16.96 9.14
C ARG A 131 -15.91 15.71 9.27
N PRO A 132 -16.48 14.54 9.62
CA PRO A 132 -15.72 13.32 9.75
C PRO A 132 -15.16 12.87 8.38
N THR A 133 -14.02 12.21 8.41
CA THR A 133 -13.41 11.54 7.23
C THR A 133 -13.98 10.14 7.08
N VAL A 134 -13.84 9.56 5.88
CA VAL A 134 -14.11 8.12 5.64
C VAL A 134 -13.39 7.21 6.66
N PHE A 135 -12.19 7.59 7.10
CA PHE A 135 -11.43 6.85 8.12
C PHE A 135 -12.12 6.85 9.50
N THR A 136 -12.72 7.97 9.88
CA THR A 136 -13.44 8.10 11.16
C THR A 136 -14.74 7.31 11.11
N CYS A 137 -15.49 7.41 10.00
CA CYS A 137 -16.70 6.62 9.78
C CYS A 137 -16.40 5.11 9.79
N ASN A 138 -15.37 4.67 9.06
CA ASN A 138 -14.97 3.26 9.01
C ASN A 138 -14.48 2.74 10.37
N ALA A 139 -13.84 3.57 11.18
CA ALA A 139 -13.41 3.18 12.52
C ALA A 139 -14.61 2.80 13.41
N ILE A 140 -15.62 3.66 13.47
CA ILE A 140 -16.81 3.40 14.31
C ILE A 140 -17.67 2.27 13.73
N ILE A 141 -17.92 2.25 12.42
CA ILE A 141 -18.67 1.16 11.76
C ILE A 141 -17.96 -0.19 11.99
N GLY A 142 -16.64 -0.24 11.79
CA GLY A 142 -15.87 -1.45 12.02
C GLY A 142 -15.82 -1.89 13.49
N SER A 143 -16.00 -0.98 14.45
CA SER A 143 -16.12 -1.33 15.87
C SER A 143 -17.52 -1.85 16.23
N MET A 144 -18.59 -1.29 15.65
CA MET A 144 -19.96 -1.82 15.79
C MET A 144 -20.05 -3.24 15.22
N TYR A 145 -19.46 -3.47 14.04
CA TYR A 145 -19.35 -4.79 13.45
C TYR A 145 -18.64 -5.79 14.37
N ARG A 146 -17.45 -5.43 14.90
CA ARG A 146 -16.67 -6.32 15.78
C ARG A 146 -17.38 -6.67 17.09
N THR A 147 -18.31 -5.82 17.55
CA THR A 147 -19.15 -6.08 18.73
C THR A 147 -20.48 -6.74 18.39
N LYS A 148 -20.62 -7.25 17.15
CA LYS A 148 -21.82 -7.92 16.62
C LYS A 148 -23.08 -7.02 16.58
N ARG A 149 -22.91 -5.70 16.63
CA ARG A 149 -23.98 -4.70 16.48
C ARG A 149 -24.19 -4.40 14.98
N TYR A 150 -24.59 -5.42 14.22
CA TYR A 150 -24.65 -5.34 12.75
C TYR A 150 -25.68 -4.32 12.25
N SER A 151 -26.84 -4.25 12.89
CA SER A 151 -27.88 -3.25 12.61
C SER A 151 -27.36 -1.83 12.75
N ASP A 152 -26.62 -1.55 13.83
CA ASP A 152 -26.02 -0.24 14.07
C ASP A 152 -24.92 0.09 13.06
N ALA A 153 -24.12 -0.90 12.67
CA ALA A 153 -23.11 -0.73 11.62
C ALA A 153 -23.76 -0.34 10.27
N ILE A 154 -24.85 -1.02 9.89
CA ILE A 154 -25.63 -0.74 8.67
C ILE A 154 -26.29 0.64 8.75
N ALA A 155 -26.86 1.00 9.90
CA ALA A 155 -27.48 2.31 10.13
C ALA A 155 -26.45 3.44 10.03
N LEU A 156 -25.26 3.28 10.63
CA LEU A 156 -24.18 4.25 10.53
C LEU A 156 -23.64 4.39 9.11
N PHE A 157 -23.50 3.28 8.37
CA PHE A 157 -23.13 3.34 6.95
C PHE A 157 -24.15 4.18 6.17
N THR A 158 -25.43 3.91 6.35
CA THR A 158 -26.52 4.61 5.65
C THR A 158 -26.50 6.10 6.00
N TYR A 159 -26.37 6.43 7.27
CA TYR A 159 -26.26 7.81 7.73
C TYR A 159 -25.07 8.53 7.09
N PHE A 160 -23.85 8.03 7.26
CA PHE A 160 -22.66 8.75 6.78
C PHE A 160 -22.57 8.83 5.26
N PHE A 161 -22.84 7.74 4.55
CA PHE A 161 -22.52 7.64 3.12
C PHE A 161 -23.73 7.90 2.21
N LYS A 162 -24.95 7.57 2.65
CA LYS A 162 -26.16 7.81 1.84
C LYS A 162 -26.86 9.14 2.18
N GLN A 163 -26.85 9.55 3.44
CA GLN A 163 -27.57 10.77 3.88
C GLN A 163 -26.66 12.00 3.98
N CYS A 164 -25.41 11.82 4.40
CA CYS A 164 -24.51 12.95 4.67
C CYS A 164 -23.54 13.27 3.55
N ASN A 165 -23.60 12.58 2.40
CA ASN A 165 -22.73 12.77 1.23
C ASN A 165 -21.24 12.65 1.55
N ILE A 166 -20.86 11.76 2.48
CA ILE A 166 -19.46 11.34 2.62
C ILE A 166 -19.23 10.24 1.57
N VAL A 167 -18.13 10.32 0.82
CA VAL A 167 -17.85 9.33 -0.22
C VAL A 167 -17.29 8.05 0.40
N PRO A 168 -17.95 6.89 0.25
CA PRO A 168 -17.45 5.60 0.74
C PRO A 168 -16.27 5.10 -0.09
N ASN A 169 -15.44 4.28 0.52
CA ASN A 169 -14.38 3.51 -0.15
C ASN A 169 -14.64 2.00 -0.06
N VAL A 170 -13.78 1.19 -0.69
CA VAL A 170 -13.90 -0.28 -0.66
C VAL A 170 -14.02 -0.86 0.75
N VAL A 171 -13.30 -0.29 1.73
CA VAL A 171 -13.37 -0.72 3.13
C VAL A 171 -14.74 -0.43 3.74
N SER A 172 -15.35 0.70 3.39
CA SER A 172 -16.69 1.09 3.85
C SER A 172 -17.72 0.06 3.38
N TYR A 173 -17.68 -0.28 2.09
CA TYR A 173 -18.57 -1.28 1.51
C TYR A 173 -18.31 -2.69 2.03
N ASN A 174 -17.06 -3.06 2.29
CA ASN A 174 -16.74 -4.34 2.90
C ASN A 174 -17.41 -4.48 4.28
N PHE A 175 -17.42 -3.41 5.10
CA PHE A 175 -18.15 -3.43 6.37
C PHE A 175 -19.66 -3.57 6.19
N LEU A 176 -20.24 -2.94 5.16
CA LEU A 176 -21.67 -3.10 4.87
C LEU A 176 -22.00 -4.54 4.46
N ILE A 177 -21.21 -5.11 3.53
CA ILE A 177 -21.40 -6.48 3.03
C ILE A 177 -21.30 -7.48 4.18
N VAL A 178 -20.23 -7.43 4.98
CA VAL A 178 -20.06 -8.39 6.08
C VAL A 178 -21.12 -8.24 7.15
N SER A 179 -21.59 -7.02 7.42
CA SER A 179 -22.66 -6.81 8.40
C SER A 179 -23.96 -7.45 7.92
N TYR A 180 -24.30 -7.35 6.62
CA TYR A 180 -25.44 -8.06 6.05
C TYR A 180 -25.26 -9.57 6.11
N CYS A 181 -24.11 -10.10 5.66
CA CYS A 181 -23.84 -11.54 5.67
C CYS A 181 -23.94 -12.14 7.09
N GLU A 182 -23.31 -11.52 8.09
CA GLU A 182 -23.31 -12.03 9.48
C GLU A 182 -24.65 -11.81 10.20
N SER A 183 -25.52 -10.95 9.67
CA SER A 183 -26.91 -10.81 10.12
C SER A 183 -27.88 -11.81 9.48
N GLY A 184 -27.39 -12.68 8.59
CA GLY A 184 -28.20 -13.65 7.84
C GLY A 184 -28.85 -13.08 6.58
N GLU A 185 -28.62 -11.82 6.26
CA GLU A 185 -29.19 -11.11 5.11
C GLU A 185 -28.25 -11.15 3.89
N VAL A 186 -27.78 -12.35 3.51
CA VAL A 186 -26.76 -12.53 2.46
C VAL A 186 -27.16 -11.95 1.11
N ASP A 187 -28.45 -11.98 0.77
CA ASP A 187 -28.95 -11.44 -0.50
C ASP A 187 -28.73 -9.92 -0.59
N LYS A 188 -28.89 -9.18 0.52
CA LYS A 188 -28.54 -7.74 0.59
C LYS A 188 -27.04 -7.52 0.45
N GLY A 189 -26.22 -8.43 0.98
CA GLY A 189 -24.77 -8.42 0.75
C GLY A 189 -24.40 -8.55 -0.73
N LEU A 190 -25.09 -9.42 -1.47
CA LEU A 190 -24.93 -9.59 -2.92
C LEU A 190 -25.40 -8.37 -3.71
N GLU A 191 -26.50 -7.73 -3.32
CA GLU A 191 -26.96 -6.46 -3.93
C GLU A 191 -25.89 -5.37 -3.80
N VAL A 192 -25.29 -5.24 -2.63
CA VAL A 192 -24.18 -4.29 -2.42
C VAL A 192 -22.97 -4.65 -3.28
N TYR A 193 -22.66 -5.93 -3.43
CA TYR A 193 -21.58 -6.38 -4.31
C TYR A 193 -21.84 -6.03 -5.79
N GLN A 194 -23.06 -6.23 -6.28
CA GLN A 194 -23.43 -5.81 -7.64
C GLN A 194 -23.35 -4.29 -7.79
N HIS A 195 -23.80 -3.54 -6.79
CA HIS A 195 -23.67 -2.08 -6.79
C HIS A 195 -22.22 -1.63 -6.94
N ILE A 196 -21.25 -2.30 -6.29
CA ILE A 196 -19.83 -2.01 -6.46
C ILE A 196 -19.38 -2.27 -7.90
N LYS A 197 -19.81 -3.37 -8.53
CA LYS A 197 -19.43 -3.71 -9.91
C LYS A 197 -19.92 -2.69 -10.93
N GLU A 198 -21.13 -2.17 -10.73
CA GLU A 198 -21.82 -1.33 -11.71
C GLU A 198 -21.57 0.17 -11.51
N ASN A 199 -21.47 0.62 -10.25
CA ASN A 199 -21.57 2.05 -9.92
C ASN A 199 -20.33 2.60 -9.20
N ALA A 200 -19.48 1.76 -8.61
CA ALA A 200 -18.34 2.24 -7.84
C ALA A 200 -17.11 2.48 -8.72
N PRO A 201 -16.27 3.49 -8.40
CA PRO A 201 -15.03 3.76 -9.12
C PRO A 201 -13.90 2.78 -8.76
N PHE A 202 -14.20 1.67 -8.09
CA PHE A 202 -13.24 0.67 -7.65
C PHE A 202 -13.84 -0.75 -7.78
N SER A 203 -12.98 -1.72 -8.03
CA SER A 203 -13.38 -3.13 -8.10
C SER A 203 -13.55 -3.73 -6.70
N PRO A 204 -14.40 -4.77 -6.57
CA PRO A 204 -14.45 -5.59 -5.36
C PRO A 204 -13.05 -6.13 -4.99
N SER A 205 -12.75 -6.15 -3.70
CA SER A 205 -11.46 -6.61 -3.17
C SER A 205 -11.49 -8.09 -2.78
N ALA A 206 -10.32 -8.70 -2.57
CA ALA A 206 -10.23 -10.06 -2.01
C ALA A 206 -10.98 -10.19 -0.66
N VAL A 207 -11.00 -9.13 0.14
CA VAL A 207 -11.76 -9.08 1.41
C VAL A 207 -13.27 -9.14 1.13
N THR A 208 -13.74 -8.48 0.08
CA THR A 208 -15.14 -8.50 -0.36
C THR A 208 -15.58 -9.93 -0.68
N PHE A 209 -14.80 -10.63 -1.50
CA PHE A 209 -15.08 -12.02 -1.84
C PHE A 209 -15.04 -12.94 -0.62
N ARG A 210 -14.04 -12.79 0.25
CA ARG A 210 -13.97 -13.56 1.50
C ARG A 210 -15.26 -13.41 2.34
N HIS A 211 -15.81 -12.20 2.44
CA HIS A 211 -17.03 -11.96 3.20
C HIS A 211 -18.25 -12.62 2.55
N LEU A 212 -18.40 -12.49 1.23
CA LEU A 212 -19.48 -13.13 0.49
C LEU A 212 -19.38 -14.65 0.51
N THR A 213 -18.20 -15.22 0.32
CA THR A 213 -17.97 -16.67 0.40
C THR A 213 -18.42 -17.20 1.75
N LYS A 214 -17.98 -16.57 2.84
CA LYS A 214 -18.42 -16.97 4.18
C LYS A 214 -19.94 -16.89 4.31
N GLY A 215 -20.54 -15.74 3.97
CA GLY A 215 -21.99 -15.56 4.08
C GLY A 215 -22.83 -16.52 3.23
N LEU A 216 -22.36 -16.85 2.03
CA LEU A 216 -23.03 -17.81 1.13
C LEU A 216 -22.95 -19.24 1.66
N VAL A 217 -21.80 -19.64 2.21
CA VAL A 217 -21.63 -20.94 2.85
C VAL A 217 -22.54 -21.05 4.07
N ASP A 218 -22.53 -20.04 4.94
CA ASP A 218 -23.37 -20.00 6.15
C ASP A 218 -24.87 -20.03 5.82
N ALA A 219 -25.28 -19.48 4.66
CA ALA A 219 -26.65 -19.52 4.15
C ALA A 219 -26.98 -20.77 3.30
N GLY A 220 -26.04 -21.69 3.09
CA GLY A 220 -26.22 -22.88 2.26
C GLY A 220 -26.38 -22.61 0.75
N ARG A 221 -26.02 -21.42 0.27
CA ARG A 221 -26.20 -20.97 -1.12
C ARG A 221 -24.98 -21.30 -1.98
N ILE A 222 -24.59 -22.58 -1.99
CA ILE A 222 -23.37 -23.06 -2.63
C ILE A 222 -23.39 -22.88 -4.16
N ASP A 223 -24.55 -23.00 -4.80
CA ASP A 223 -24.69 -22.78 -6.25
C ASP A 223 -24.29 -21.37 -6.68
N LEU A 224 -24.69 -20.36 -5.90
CA LEU A 224 -24.33 -18.97 -6.14
C LEU A 224 -22.84 -18.72 -5.89
N LEU A 225 -22.26 -19.39 -4.90
CA LEU A 225 -20.82 -19.33 -4.66
C LEU A 225 -20.05 -19.86 -5.87
N TRP A 226 -20.43 -21.02 -6.41
CA TRP A 226 -19.79 -21.59 -7.60
C TRP A 226 -19.92 -20.68 -8.83
N LYS A 227 -21.09 -20.08 -9.04
CA LYS A 227 -21.27 -19.07 -10.09
C LYS A 227 -20.30 -17.91 -9.91
N MET A 228 -20.21 -17.36 -8.69
CA MET A 228 -19.32 -16.24 -8.40
C MET A 228 -17.84 -16.62 -8.60
N VAL A 229 -17.43 -17.83 -8.22
CA VAL A 229 -16.07 -18.34 -8.45
C VAL A 229 -15.79 -18.56 -9.94
N GLY A 230 -16.75 -19.14 -10.68
CA GLY A 230 -16.68 -19.37 -12.12
C GLY A 230 -16.58 -18.10 -12.95
N ASP A 231 -17.18 -17.00 -12.47
CA ASP A 231 -17.06 -15.65 -13.07
C ASP A 231 -15.64 -15.03 -12.88
N GLY A 232 -14.67 -15.78 -12.38
CA GLY A 232 -13.27 -15.36 -12.24
C GLY A 232 -12.97 -14.60 -10.95
N HIS A 233 -13.80 -14.78 -9.91
CA HIS A 233 -13.66 -14.08 -8.63
C HIS A 233 -13.10 -14.95 -7.49
N GLY A 234 -12.51 -16.10 -7.83
CA GLY A 234 -11.82 -16.95 -6.86
C GLY A 234 -10.72 -16.20 -6.12
N ALA A 235 -10.65 -16.42 -4.80
CA ALA A 235 -9.35 -16.40 -4.14
C ALA A 235 -8.38 -17.21 -5.01
N ASP A 236 -7.11 -16.81 -5.09
CA ASP A 236 -6.05 -17.57 -5.78
C ASP A 236 -5.71 -17.11 -7.20
N SER A 237 -5.29 -15.86 -7.32
CA SER A 237 -3.98 -15.65 -7.98
C SER A 237 -2.90 -16.24 -7.07
N HIS A 238 -2.65 -17.55 -7.23
CA HIS A 238 -1.76 -18.45 -6.47
C HIS A 238 -2.30 -19.02 -5.14
N GLY A 239 -2.87 -20.22 -5.24
CA GLY A 239 -3.35 -21.03 -4.13
C GLY A 239 -4.12 -22.23 -4.66
N VAL A 240 -3.42 -23.19 -5.22
CA VAL A 240 -3.97 -24.47 -5.70
C VAL A 240 -4.84 -25.11 -4.61
N PHE A 241 -6.17 -25.08 -4.77
CA PHE A 241 -7.07 -26.05 -4.16
C PHE A 241 -7.20 -27.23 -5.12
N GLU A 242 -6.29 -28.21 -4.98
CA GLU A 242 -6.53 -29.55 -5.48
C GLU A 242 -7.72 -30.14 -4.70
N PHE A 243 -8.91 -30.07 -5.28
CA PHE A 243 -9.98 -30.98 -4.90
C PHE A 243 -9.72 -32.31 -5.60
N GLY A 244 -9.23 -33.28 -4.84
CA GLY A 244 -9.13 -34.66 -5.27
C GLY A 244 -10.47 -35.18 -5.78
N GLU A 245 -10.43 -35.77 -6.97
CA GLU A 245 -11.54 -36.47 -7.59
C GLU A 245 -12.08 -37.55 -6.64
N PHE A 246 -13.33 -37.41 -6.19
CA PHE A 246 -14.09 -38.57 -5.75
C PHE A 246 -14.79 -39.16 -6.96
N GLY A 247 -14.22 -40.27 -7.43
CA GLY A 247 -14.68 -41.03 -8.58
C GLY A 247 -16.12 -41.53 -8.43
N LYS A 248 -16.83 -41.49 -9.55
CA LYS A 248 -17.91 -42.43 -9.84
C LYS A 248 -17.30 -43.83 -9.97
N GLY A 249 -17.77 -44.77 -9.17
CA GLY A 249 -17.57 -46.20 -9.35
C GLY A 249 -18.85 -46.92 -8.94
N GLU A 250 -19.55 -47.39 -9.97
CA GLU A 250 -20.57 -48.46 -10.05
C GLU A 250 -21.64 -48.60 -8.95
#